data_AF-A0A6M3J1N8-F1
#
_entry.id   AF-A0A6M3J1N8-F1
#
_cell.length_a   1.000
_cell.length_b   1.000
_cell.length_c   1.000
_cell.angle_alpha   90.00
_cell.angle_beta   90.00
_cell.angle_gamma   90.00
#
_symmetry.space_group_name_H-M   'P 1'
#
loop_
_entity.id
_entity.type
_entity.pdbx_description
1 polymer ?
#
loop_
_entity_poly.entity_id
_entity_poly.type
_entity_poly.pdbx_seq_one_letter_code
_entity_poly.pdbx_strand_id
1 'polypeptide(L)'
;MLSGDIAKKYLSRFGNTSTLQLARMLTKDHPLIFADVEQARACLRYYRGAIGKNNRNYLKDTEFIRSLEDALAKKYNPYGLPEAVYDNWTPVSLPFHKGRGLIIADLHIPYHDVEAITIAMEWGKRENYTDFVLLNGDINDHYTISRFQKDPRMRSFKSELDDTIKLFEALEKAFPKAQIIIKYGNHDNRLEAFLRARAPELLDMQDFIKEEYLKTKERGFITVPHDVPINVGKLNILHGHEIQSLQTVVNPARGAYLKTMECVLLAHCHRTSQHAETSMSGRLDTAWSVGCLCQLHPEYARLNKWNMGMAGLEFNGDDFEIENKRIVNGVAR
;
A
#
# COMPACT_ATOMS: atom_id res chain seq x y z
N MET A 1 -44.94 -7.86 -42.81
CA MET A 1 -44.22 -7.18 -41.71
C MET A 1 -42.74 -7.43 -41.90
N LEU A 2 -41.90 -6.40 -41.86
CA LEU A 2 -40.45 -6.62 -41.97
C LEU A 2 -39.96 -7.35 -40.71
N SER A 3 -38.95 -8.21 -40.86
CA SER A 3 -38.32 -8.97 -39.76
C SER A 3 -37.84 -8.05 -38.63
N GLY A 4 -37.44 -6.82 -38.96
CA GLY A 4 -37.05 -5.78 -38.01
C GLY A 4 -38.17 -5.32 -37.08
N ASP A 5 -39.39 -5.12 -37.59
CA ASP A 5 -40.52 -4.62 -36.79
C ASP A 5 -40.95 -5.66 -35.75
N ILE A 6 -40.87 -6.94 -36.11
CA ILE A 6 -41.18 -8.05 -35.22
C ILE A 6 -40.09 -8.17 -34.15
N ALA A 7 -38.82 -8.09 -34.53
CA ALA A 7 -37.72 -8.11 -33.56
C ALA A 7 -37.83 -6.96 -32.54
N LYS A 8 -38.17 -5.75 -32.98
CA LYS A 8 -38.40 -4.58 -32.09
C LYS A 8 -39.57 -4.79 -31.13
N LYS A 9 -40.69 -5.37 -31.59
CA LYS A 9 -41.83 -5.70 -30.70
C LYS A 9 -41.43 -6.66 -29.58
N TYR A 10 -40.62 -7.68 -29.89
CA TYR A 10 -40.12 -8.62 -28.88
C TYR A 10 -39.10 -7.98 -27.94
N LEU A 11 -38.24 -7.09 -28.45
CA LEU A 11 -37.30 -6.32 -27.63
C LEU A 11 -38.01 -5.33 -26.69
N SER A 12 -39.08 -4.69 -27.15
CA SER A 12 -39.91 -3.81 -26.32
C SER A 12 -40.64 -4.60 -25.22
N ARG A 13 -41.20 -5.77 -25.56
CA ARG A 13 -41.95 -6.61 -24.61
C ARG A 13 -41.06 -7.41 -23.63
N PHE A 14 -39.87 -7.81 -24.05
CA PHE A 14 -38.98 -8.72 -23.31
C PHE A 14 -37.52 -8.22 -23.30
N GLY A 15 -37.31 -6.92 -23.13
CA GLY A 15 -36.00 -6.27 -23.30
C GLY A 15 -34.88 -6.81 -22.42
N ASN A 16 -35.20 -7.35 -21.24
CA ASN A 16 -34.23 -7.91 -20.29
C ASN A 16 -33.81 -9.35 -20.60
N THR A 17 -34.56 -10.11 -21.40
CA THR A 17 -34.28 -11.51 -21.72
C THR A 17 -33.00 -11.69 -22.55
N SER A 18 -32.33 -12.84 -22.42
CA SER A 18 -31.13 -13.13 -23.22
C SER A 18 -31.45 -13.17 -24.72
N THR A 19 -30.51 -12.76 -25.56
CA THR A 19 -30.71 -12.70 -27.02
C THR A 19 -31.03 -14.09 -27.60
N LEU A 20 -30.43 -15.14 -27.04
CA LEU A 20 -30.65 -16.52 -27.48
C LEU A 20 -32.06 -17.02 -27.15
N GLN A 21 -32.57 -16.71 -25.96
CA GLN A 21 -33.93 -17.08 -25.58
C GLN A 21 -34.96 -16.37 -26.48
N LEU A 22 -34.77 -15.07 -26.75
CA LEU A 22 -35.64 -14.32 -27.67
C LEU A 22 -35.56 -14.84 -29.10
N ALA A 23 -34.38 -15.23 -29.57
CA ALA A 23 -34.21 -15.82 -30.89
C ALA A 23 -34.99 -17.14 -31.03
N ARG A 24 -34.92 -18.01 -30.01
CA ARG A 24 -35.70 -19.25 -29.95
C ARG A 24 -37.22 -19.00 -29.97
N MET A 25 -37.69 -17.97 -29.25
CA MET A 25 -39.10 -17.56 -29.27
C MET A 25 -39.50 -17.05 -30.67
N LEU A 26 -38.72 -16.15 -31.26
CA LEU A 26 -39.00 -15.58 -32.60
C LEU A 26 -39.07 -16.65 -33.69
N THR A 27 -38.13 -17.60 -33.72
CA THR A 27 -38.13 -18.68 -34.71
C THR A 27 -39.33 -19.61 -34.51
N LYS A 28 -39.77 -19.84 -33.27
CA LYS A 28 -40.95 -20.66 -32.96
C LYS A 28 -42.26 -19.97 -33.34
N ASP A 29 -42.38 -18.69 -33.02
CA ASP A 29 -43.62 -17.92 -33.20
C ASP A 29 -43.77 -17.40 -34.65
N HIS A 30 -42.67 -17.25 -35.38
CA HIS A 30 -42.62 -16.74 -36.76
C HIS A 30 -41.68 -17.52 -37.69
N PRO A 31 -41.90 -18.85 -37.90
CA PRO A 31 -40.98 -19.71 -38.66
C PRO A 31 -40.90 -19.38 -40.15
N LEU A 32 -41.92 -18.72 -40.72
CA LEU A 32 -41.90 -18.26 -42.12
C LEU A 32 -41.07 -16.98 -42.33
N ILE A 33 -40.68 -16.30 -41.24
CA ILE A 33 -39.96 -15.02 -41.28
C ILE A 33 -38.50 -15.22 -40.83
N PHE A 34 -38.26 -16.13 -39.89
CA PHE A 34 -36.93 -16.51 -39.43
C PHE A 34 -36.70 -17.99 -39.72
N ALA A 35 -35.85 -18.29 -40.69
CA ALA A 35 -35.53 -19.64 -41.16
C ALA A 35 -34.84 -20.48 -40.07
N ASP A 36 -34.03 -19.83 -39.21
CA ASP A 36 -33.35 -20.48 -38.10
C ASP A 36 -33.12 -19.52 -36.91
N VAL A 37 -32.64 -20.09 -35.82
CA VAL A 37 -32.37 -19.35 -34.56
C VAL A 37 -31.23 -18.35 -34.73
N GLU A 38 -30.24 -18.61 -35.57
CA GLU A 38 -29.12 -17.69 -35.78
C GLU A 38 -29.52 -16.48 -36.63
N GLN A 39 -30.42 -16.64 -37.59
CA GLN A 39 -31.02 -15.54 -38.34
C GLN A 39 -31.84 -14.63 -37.42
N ALA A 40 -32.68 -15.20 -36.54
CA ALA A 40 -33.41 -14.44 -35.53
C ALA A 40 -32.45 -13.76 -34.53
N ARG A 41 -31.39 -14.46 -34.11
CA ARG A 41 -30.38 -13.93 -33.19
C ARG A 41 -29.58 -12.79 -33.81
N ALA A 42 -29.18 -12.90 -35.08
CA ALA A 42 -28.50 -11.83 -35.80
C ALA A 42 -29.39 -10.58 -35.88
N CYS A 43 -30.66 -10.74 -36.22
CA CYS A 43 -31.62 -9.63 -36.24
C CYS A 43 -31.73 -8.94 -34.86
N LEU A 44 -31.86 -9.70 -33.77
CA LEU A 44 -31.90 -9.15 -32.41
C LEU A 44 -30.58 -8.48 -31.98
N ARG A 45 -29.42 -9.05 -32.36
CA ARG A 45 -28.10 -8.46 -32.05
C ARG A 45 -27.88 -7.13 -32.77
N TYR A 46 -28.44 -6.96 -33.96
CA TYR A 46 -28.35 -5.72 -34.72
C TYR A 46 -29.01 -4.58 -33.95
N TYR A 47 -30.27 -4.74 -33.54
CA TYR A 47 -31.01 -3.74 -32.77
C TYR A 47 -30.46 -3.55 -31.34
N ARG A 48 -29.83 -4.56 -30.75
CA ARG A 48 -29.09 -4.44 -29.47
C ARG A 48 -27.72 -3.78 -29.58
N GLY A 49 -27.25 -3.45 -30.79
CA GLY A 49 -25.92 -2.87 -31.01
C GLY A 49 -24.74 -3.84 -30.79
N ALA A 50 -24.98 -5.15 -30.87
CA ALA A 50 -24.03 -6.22 -30.51
C ALA A 50 -23.38 -6.95 -31.70
N ILE A 51 -23.43 -6.36 -32.91
CA ILE A 51 -22.80 -6.91 -34.15
C ILE A 51 -21.47 -6.22 -34.48
N GLY A 52 -21.25 -4.98 -34.07
CA GLY A 52 -19.98 -4.27 -34.31
C GLY A 52 -20.13 -2.75 -34.36
N LYS A 53 -19.00 -2.03 -34.33
CA LYS A 53 -18.95 -0.56 -34.29
C LYS A 53 -19.59 0.08 -35.52
N ASN A 54 -19.29 -0.42 -36.73
CA ASN A 54 -19.84 0.12 -37.97
C ASN A 54 -21.38 0.02 -38.01
N ASN A 55 -21.94 -1.15 -37.69
CA ASN A 55 -23.39 -1.34 -37.69
C ASN A 55 -24.13 -0.50 -36.64
N ARG A 56 -23.49 -0.18 -35.50
CA ARG A 56 -24.05 0.77 -34.52
C ARG A 56 -24.17 2.19 -35.08
N ASN A 57 -23.19 2.65 -35.86
CA ASN A 57 -23.20 4.01 -36.43
C ASN A 57 -24.32 4.22 -37.46
N TYR A 58 -24.75 3.15 -38.14
CA TYR A 58 -25.83 3.20 -39.13
C TYR A 58 -27.22 2.86 -38.53
N LEU A 59 -27.29 2.51 -37.25
CA LEU A 59 -28.55 2.16 -36.59
C LEU A 59 -29.32 3.44 -36.25
N LYS A 60 -30.43 3.69 -36.97
CA LYS A 60 -31.28 4.88 -36.76
C LYS A 60 -32.07 4.86 -35.46
N ASP A 61 -32.33 3.67 -34.93
CA ASP A 61 -33.15 3.45 -33.75
C ASP A 61 -32.27 2.88 -32.63
N THR A 62 -31.96 3.72 -31.66
CA THR A 62 -31.04 3.43 -30.57
C THR A 62 -31.74 2.93 -29.30
N GLU A 63 -33.07 2.80 -29.31
CA GLU A 63 -33.90 2.48 -28.14
C GLU A 63 -33.48 1.18 -27.44
N PHE A 64 -33.01 0.19 -28.22
CA PHE A 64 -32.68 -1.14 -27.71
C PHE A 64 -31.17 -1.40 -27.54
N ILE A 65 -30.32 -0.39 -27.77
CA ILE A 65 -28.88 -0.53 -27.58
C ILE A 65 -28.61 -0.74 -26.09
N ARG A 66 -27.99 -1.87 -25.75
CA ARG A 66 -27.45 -2.05 -24.40
C ARG A 66 -26.12 -1.33 -24.32
N SER A 67 -25.96 -0.44 -23.35
CA SER A 67 -24.66 0.18 -23.10
C SER A 67 -23.64 -0.90 -22.70
N LEU A 68 -22.36 -0.63 -22.94
CA LEU A 68 -21.29 -1.52 -22.48
C LEU A 68 -21.30 -1.62 -20.95
N GLU A 69 -21.62 -0.52 -20.27
CA GLU A 69 -21.77 -0.44 -18.82
C GLU A 69 -22.90 -1.35 -18.31
N ASP A 70 -24.09 -1.34 -18.92
CA ASP A 70 -25.20 -2.24 -18.53
C ASP A 70 -24.86 -3.72 -18.75
N ALA A 71 -24.12 -4.01 -19.82
CA ALA A 71 -23.68 -5.36 -20.13
C ALA A 71 -22.61 -5.87 -19.16
N LEU A 72 -21.68 -5.00 -18.74
CA LEU A 72 -20.66 -5.31 -17.74
C LEU A 72 -21.25 -5.38 -16.32
N ALA A 73 -22.15 -4.46 -15.97
CA ALA A 73 -22.87 -4.47 -14.70
C ALA A 73 -23.65 -5.77 -14.49
N LYS A 74 -24.39 -6.24 -15.51
CA LYS A 74 -25.06 -7.56 -15.44
C LYS A 74 -24.11 -8.76 -15.46
N LYS A 75 -22.89 -8.62 -16.00
CA LYS A 75 -21.89 -9.69 -16.02
C LYS A 75 -21.21 -9.86 -14.66
N TYR A 76 -20.83 -8.75 -14.02
CA TYR A 76 -20.12 -8.76 -12.74
C TYR A 76 -21.07 -8.74 -11.54
N ASN A 77 -22.29 -8.22 -11.72
CA ASN A 77 -23.34 -8.17 -10.71
C ASN A 77 -24.68 -8.67 -11.29
N PRO A 78 -24.81 -9.97 -11.62
CA PRO A 78 -26.01 -10.53 -12.24
C PRO A 78 -27.25 -10.47 -11.34
N TYR A 79 -27.05 -10.25 -10.03
CA TYR A 79 -28.11 -10.20 -9.03
C TYR A 79 -28.56 -8.77 -8.68
N GLY A 80 -27.95 -7.74 -9.27
CA GLY A 80 -28.28 -6.35 -8.96
C GLY A 80 -28.02 -5.98 -7.50
N LEU A 81 -26.95 -6.53 -6.91
CA LEU A 81 -26.49 -6.18 -5.57
C LEU A 81 -26.19 -4.67 -5.48
N PRO A 82 -26.31 -4.05 -4.30
CA PRO A 82 -25.88 -2.67 -4.09
C PRO A 82 -24.42 -2.46 -4.51
N GLU A 83 -24.09 -1.26 -5.01
CA GLU A 83 -22.70 -0.90 -5.27
C GLU A 83 -21.91 -0.92 -3.96
N ALA A 84 -20.80 -1.66 -3.97
CA ALA A 84 -19.87 -1.69 -2.86
C ALA A 84 -18.86 -0.54 -3.02
N VAL A 85 -18.58 0.14 -1.90
CA VAL A 85 -17.49 1.09 -1.81
C VAL A 85 -16.24 0.30 -1.44
N TYR A 86 -15.22 0.39 -2.28
CA TYR A 86 -13.92 -0.25 -2.04
C TYR A 86 -12.86 0.82 -1.85
N ASP A 87 -12.00 0.62 -0.86
CA ASP A 87 -10.77 1.38 -0.74
C ASP A 87 -9.74 0.83 -1.73
N ASN A 88 -9.10 1.72 -2.49
CA ASN A 88 -8.03 1.34 -3.40
C ASN A 88 -6.72 1.15 -2.63
N TRP A 89 -6.59 0.01 -1.95
CA TRP A 89 -5.37 -0.37 -1.24
C TRP A 89 -4.43 -1.12 -2.18
N THR A 90 -3.27 -0.54 -2.48
CA THR A 90 -2.26 -1.15 -3.35
C THR A 90 -0.85 -0.93 -2.80
N PRO A 91 0.01 -1.98 -2.74
CA PRO A 91 1.43 -1.83 -2.44
C PRO A 91 2.12 -0.82 -3.35
N VAL A 92 3.17 -0.15 -2.86
CA VAL A 92 4.04 0.68 -3.71
C VAL A 92 5.37 -0.02 -3.96
N SER A 93 5.84 0.03 -5.20
CA SER A 93 7.17 -0.46 -5.57
C SER A 93 8.19 0.67 -5.57
N LEU A 94 9.44 0.36 -5.26
CA LEU A 94 10.52 1.33 -5.42
C LEU A 94 10.73 1.68 -6.91
N PRO A 95 11.17 2.91 -7.23
CA PRO A 95 11.33 3.33 -8.63
C PRO A 95 12.57 2.77 -9.32
N PHE A 96 13.38 1.96 -8.63
CA PHE A 96 14.59 1.35 -9.15
C PHE A 96 14.50 -0.18 -9.09
N HIS A 97 15.10 -0.84 -10.09
CA HIS A 97 15.07 -2.29 -10.27
C HIS A 97 16.25 -3.01 -9.59
N LYS A 98 17.23 -2.26 -9.09
CA LYS A 98 18.36 -2.76 -8.31
C LYS A 98 18.89 -1.65 -7.41
N GLY A 99 19.53 -2.01 -6.30
CA GLY A 99 20.19 -1.04 -5.44
C GLY A 99 20.64 -1.62 -4.12
N ARG A 100 21.51 -0.88 -3.42
CA ARG A 100 22.03 -1.18 -2.09
C ARG A 100 21.71 -0.02 -1.15
N GLY A 101 20.81 -0.25 -0.20
CA GLY A 101 20.32 0.82 0.67
C GLY A 101 20.28 0.46 2.15
N LEU A 102 20.36 1.51 2.97
CA LEU A 102 20.33 1.44 4.42
C LEU A 102 18.87 1.56 4.89
N ILE A 103 18.42 0.64 5.74
CA ILE A 103 17.10 0.68 6.37
C ILE A 103 17.27 0.96 7.85
N ILE A 104 16.66 2.04 8.32
CA ILE A 104 16.59 2.44 9.73
C ILE A 104 15.14 2.75 10.11
N ALA A 105 14.77 2.57 11.37
CA ALA A 105 13.39 2.69 11.81
C ALA A 105 13.29 3.10 13.28
N ASP A 106 12.07 3.45 13.71
CA ASP A 106 11.73 3.73 15.11
C ASP A 106 12.72 4.73 15.73
N LEU A 107 12.86 5.91 15.12
CA LEU A 107 13.72 6.98 15.60
C LEU A 107 13.05 7.75 16.74
N HIS A 108 11.72 7.88 16.68
CA HIS A 108 10.89 8.57 17.68
C HIS A 108 11.43 9.96 18.04
N ILE A 109 11.80 10.79 17.07
CA ILE A 109 12.29 12.15 17.34
C ILE A 109 11.31 12.86 18.29
N PRO A 110 11.79 13.45 19.41
CA PRO A 110 13.18 13.75 19.75
C PRO A 110 13.85 12.73 20.71
N TYR A 111 13.31 11.52 20.84
CA TYR A 111 13.82 10.43 21.68
C TYR A 111 14.83 9.52 20.97
N HIS A 112 15.35 9.95 19.83
CA HIS A 112 16.35 9.22 19.08
C HIS A 112 17.66 9.10 19.86
N ASP A 113 18.39 8.03 19.62
CA ASP A 113 19.74 7.84 20.14
C ASP A 113 20.77 8.28 19.09
N VAL A 114 21.50 9.35 19.41
CA VAL A 114 22.46 9.97 18.48
C VAL A 114 23.62 9.03 18.17
N GLU A 115 24.10 8.26 19.15
CA GLU A 115 25.19 7.31 18.94
C GLU A 115 24.74 6.16 18.03
N ALA A 116 23.53 5.62 18.27
CA ALA A 116 22.97 4.55 17.46
C ALA A 116 22.75 4.97 15.99
N ILE A 117 22.20 6.17 15.76
CA ILE A 117 22.05 6.72 14.41
C ILE A 117 23.41 6.90 13.73
N THR A 118 24.40 7.43 14.46
CA THR A 118 25.75 7.64 13.92
C THR A 118 26.37 6.31 13.49
N ILE A 119 26.29 5.28 14.33
CA ILE A 119 26.77 3.93 14.02
C ILE A 119 26.04 3.35 12.80
N ALA A 120 24.72 3.54 12.71
CA ALA A 120 23.94 3.05 11.57
C ALA A 120 24.38 3.71 10.25
N MET A 121 24.59 5.02 10.26
CA MET A 121 25.02 5.78 9.09
C MET A 121 26.47 5.44 8.68
N GLU A 122 27.38 5.33 9.64
CA GLU A 122 28.78 4.96 9.38
C GLU A 122 28.90 3.54 8.84
N TRP A 123 28.15 2.60 9.42
CA TRP A 123 28.07 1.23 8.93
C TRP A 123 27.51 1.20 7.50
N GLY A 124 26.40 1.89 7.23
CA GLY A 124 25.81 1.94 5.89
C GLY A 124 26.79 2.46 4.84
N LYS A 125 27.57 3.50 5.17
CA LYS A 125 28.65 4.01 4.30
C LYS A 125 29.76 2.99 4.09
N ARG A 126 30.22 2.36 5.17
CA ARG A 126 31.35 1.41 5.13
C ARG A 126 31.02 0.18 4.29
N GLU A 127 29.81 -0.36 4.42
CA GLU A 127 29.36 -1.54 3.67
C GLU A 127 28.75 -1.18 2.29
N ASN A 128 28.78 0.11 1.91
CA ASN A 128 28.33 0.65 0.62
C ASN A 128 26.81 0.51 0.36
N TYR A 129 25.98 0.65 1.41
CA TYR A 129 24.53 0.84 1.33
C TYR A 129 24.19 2.32 1.13
N THR A 130 24.46 2.85 -0.07
CA THR A 130 24.43 4.30 -0.35
C THR A 130 23.53 4.71 -1.51
N ASP A 131 22.82 3.78 -2.16
CA ASP A 131 21.91 4.09 -3.27
C ASP A 131 20.58 4.68 -2.77
N PHE A 132 20.12 4.23 -1.60
CA PHE A 132 18.93 4.79 -0.94
C PHE A 132 19.03 4.64 0.58
N VAL A 133 18.30 5.49 1.31
CA VAL A 133 18.07 5.34 2.75
C VAL A 133 16.57 5.26 2.98
N LEU A 134 16.12 4.15 3.57
CA LEU A 134 14.73 3.93 3.93
C LEU A 134 14.54 4.18 5.44
N LEU A 135 13.77 5.22 5.76
CA LEU A 135 13.22 5.45 7.09
C LEU A 135 11.91 4.66 7.22
N ASN A 136 11.97 3.48 7.83
CA ASN A 136 10.87 2.52 7.89
C ASN A 136 9.94 2.74 9.10
N GLY A 137 9.36 3.93 9.16
CA GLY A 137 8.31 4.33 10.12
C GLY A 137 8.77 4.75 11.51
N ASP A 138 7.84 5.39 12.21
CA ASP A 138 7.98 5.99 13.54
C ASP A 138 9.20 6.92 13.61
N ILE A 139 9.26 7.85 12.64
CA ILE A 139 10.28 8.91 12.59
C ILE A 139 10.01 9.93 13.69
N ASN A 140 8.77 10.42 13.77
CA ASN A 140 8.31 11.38 14.77
C ASN A 140 7.57 10.65 15.89
N ASP A 141 7.77 11.05 17.15
CA ASP A 141 6.99 10.49 18.25
C ASP A 141 5.61 11.15 18.38
N HIS A 142 5.53 12.44 18.05
CA HIS A 142 4.37 13.30 18.23
C HIS A 142 3.88 13.32 19.68
N TYR A 143 4.80 13.58 20.62
CA TYR A 143 4.56 13.40 22.07
C TYR A 143 3.32 14.16 22.57
N THR A 144 3.21 15.45 22.22
CA THR A 144 2.14 16.36 22.72
C THR A 144 0.74 16.00 22.21
N ILE A 145 0.66 15.36 21.03
CA ILE A 145 -0.60 14.94 20.42
C ILE A 145 -0.82 13.42 20.53
N SER A 146 0.10 12.71 21.18
CA SER A 146 -0.07 11.29 21.49
C SER A 146 -1.24 11.06 22.47
N ARG A 147 -1.72 9.82 22.54
CA ARG A 147 -2.78 9.40 23.46
C ARG A 147 -2.34 9.23 24.92
N PHE A 148 -1.03 9.21 25.17
CA PHE A 148 -0.48 8.93 26.50
C PHE A 148 -0.57 10.15 27.42
N GLN A 149 -0.37 9.95 28.72
CA GLN A 149 -0.29 11.06 29.67
C GLN A 149 0.92 11.93 29.34
N LYS A 150 0.72 13.24 29.35
CA LYS A 150 1.68 14.23 28.86
C LYS A 150 2.06 15.19 29.97
N ASP A 151 3.34 15.52 30.05
CA ASP A 151 3.82 16.69 30.79
C ASP A 151 3.99 17.85 29.81
N PRO A 152 3.12 18.88 29.86
CA PRO A 152 3.16 20.01 28.92
C PRO A 152 4.43 20.85 29.03
N ARG A 153 5.24 20.67 30.08
CA ARG A 153 6.53 21.35 30.26
C ARG A 153 7.66 20.71 29.46
N MET A 154 7.48 19.46 29.03
CA MET A 154 8.58 18.67 28.48
C MET A 154 8.93 19.11 27.07
N ARG A 155 7.98 19.14 26.14
CA ARG A 155 8.29 19.31 24.71
C ARG A 155 7.22 20.09 23.97
N SER A 156 7.64 20.81 22.93
CA SER A 156 6.75 21.45 21.97
C SER A 156 6.73 20.65 20.67
N PHE A 157 5.55 20.58 20.05
CA PHE A 157 5.36 19.94 18.74
C PHE A 157 6.28 20.57 17.67
N LYS A 158 6.40 21.90 17.70
CA LYS A 158 7.27 22.63 16.76
C LYS A 158 8.73 22.21 16.85
N SER A 159 9.28 22.10 18.06
CA SER A 159 10.69 21.71 18.24
C SER A 159 10.96 20.31 17.69
N GLU A 160 9.99 19.40 17.81
CA GLU A 160 10.11 18.04 17.27
C GLU A 160 10.21 18.04 15.73
N LEU A 161 9.39 18.86 15.06
CA LEU A 161 9.46 19.05 13.61
C LEU A 161 10.79 19.68 13.19
N ASP A 162 11.25 20.71 13.90
CA ASP A 162 12.53 21.37 13.63
C ASP A 162 13.70 20.37 13.74
N ASP A 163 13.67 19.45 14.72
CA ASP A 163 14.68 18.42 14.88
C ASP A 163 14.60 17.33 13.80
N THR A 164 13.41 17.07 13.27
CA THR A 164 13.20 16.15 12.14
C THR A 164 13.79 16.71 10.85
N ILE A 165 13.59 18.01 10.61
CA ILE A 165 14.19 18.71 9.47
C ILE A 165 15.73 18.64 9.56
N LYS A 166 16.32 18.85 10.74
CA LYS A 166 17.78 18.72 10.94
C LYS A 166 18.27 17.30 10.67
N LEU A 167 17.51 16.27 11.05
CA LEU A 167 17.85 14.89 10.72
C LEU A 167 17.88 14.68 9.20
N PHE A 168 16.88 15.18 8.48
CA PHE A 168 16.83 15.08 7.02
C PHE A 168 18.04 15.75 6.36
N GLU A 169 18.42 16.95 6.81
CA GLU A 169 19.62 17.64 6.35
C GLU A 169 20.91 16.85 6.64
N ALA A 170 20.98 16.21 7.80
CA ALA A 170 22.10 15.34 8.16
C ALA A 170 22.18 14.10 7.26
N LEU A 171 21.04 13.48 6.93
CA LEU A 171 20.95 12.34 6.01
C LEU A 171 21.36 12.73 4.60
N GLU A 172 20.83 13.82 4.05
CA GLU A 172 21.18 14.35 2.73
C GLU A 172 22.69 14.65 2.64
N LYS A 173 23.26 15.30 3.67
CA LYS A 173 24.69 15.60 3.72
C LYS A 173 25.54 14.33 3.80
N ALA A 174 25.07 13.33 4.55
CA ALA A 174 25.79 12.08 4.73
C ALA A 174 25.70 11.17 3.49
N PHE A 175 24.57 11.18 2.78
CA PHE A 175 24.27 10.33 1.65
C PHE A 175 23.83 11.17 0.44
N PRO A 176 24.71 12.00 -0.13
CA PRO A 176 24.33 13.02 -1.13
C PRO A 176 23.81 12.47 -2.46
N LYS A 177 24.01 11.18 -2.72
CA LYS A 177 23.53 10.48 -3.93
C LYS A 177 22.37 9.54 -3.66
N ALA A 178 22.03 9.31 -2.38
CA ALA A 178 21.02 8.34 -2.02
C ALA A 178 19.62 8.93 -2.24
N GLN A 179 18.70 8.12 -2.77
CA GLN A 179 17.28 8.44 -2.67
C GLN A 179 16.81 8.23 -1.23
N ILE A 180 16.32 9.27 -0.58
CA ILE A 180 15.69 9.13 0.74
C ILE A 180 14.23 8.71 0.54
N ILE A 181 13.84 7.64 1.24
CA ILE A 181 12.50 7.06 1.22
C ILE A 181 11.98 7.06 2.65
N ILE A 182 10.76 7.52 2.84
CA ILE A 182 10.09 7.60 4.13
C ILE A 182 8.84 6.75 4.06
N LYS A 183 8.83 5.62 4.77
CA LYS A 183 7.59 4.93 5.09
C LYS A 183 7.07 5.48 6.40
N TYR A 184 5.80 5.88 6.45
CA TYR A 184 5.21 6.30 7.72
C TYR A 184 4.87 5.11 8.61
N GLY A 185 5.00 5.31 9.93
CA GLY A 185 4.55 4.39 10.96
C GLY A 185 3.28 4.88 11.66
N ASN A 186 2.91 4.23 12.75
CA ASN A 186 1.71 4.58 13.50
C ASN A 186 1.90 5.85 14.36
N HIS A 187 3.12 6.18 14.79
CA HIS A 187 3.39 7.45 15.45
C HIS A 187 3.28 8.62 14.46
N ASP A 188 3.75 8.44 13.23
CA ASP A 188 3.67 9.47 12.19
C ASP A 188 2.20 9.80 11.84
N ASN A 189 1.27 8.84 11.95
CA ASN A 189 -0.16 9.06 11.68
C ASN A 189 -0.92 9.78 12.82
N ARG A 190 -0.27 10.06 13.96
CA ARG A 190 -0.93 10.70 15.12
C ARG A 190 -1.47 12.10 14.84
N LEU A 191 -0.80 12.88 13.99
CA LEU A 191 -1.26 14.22 13.64
C LEU A 191 -2.59 14.18 12.89
N GLU A 192 -2.70 13.34 11.86
CA GLU A 192 -3.94 13.23 11.09
C GLU A 192 -5.10 12.74 11.98
N ALA A 193 -4.84 11.75 12.83
CA ALA A 193 -5.83 11.28 13.81
C ALA A 193 -6.24 12.38 14.81
N PHE A 194 -5.30 13.21 15.25
CA PHE A 194 -5.56 14.34 16.13
C PHE A 194 -6.43 15.40 15.44
N LEU A 195 -6.07 15.79 14.20
CA LEU A 195 -6.81 16.77 13.42
C LEU A 195 -8.24 16.28 13.15
N ARG A 196 -8.42 15.03 12.73
CA ARG A 196 -9.76 14.43 12.55
C ARG A 196 -10.64 14.51 13.78
N ALA A 197 -10.05 14.38 14.97
CA ALA A 197 -10.79 14.40 16.23
C ALA A 197 -11.02 15.80 16.80
N ARG A 198 -10.15 16.77 16.51
CA ARG A 198 -10.11 18.06 17.23
C ARG A 198 -10.26 19.30 16.34
N ALA A 199 -9.88 19.20 15.07
CA ALA A 199 -9.92 20.29 14.11
C ALA A 199 -10.05 19.71 12.68
N PRO A 200 -11.15 18.99 12.37
CA PRO A 200 -11.33 18.35 11.07
C PRO A 200 -11.32 19.35 9.91
N GLU A 201 -11.65 20.63 10.17
CA GLU A 201 -11.60 21.73 9.21
C GLU A 201 -10.18 22.09 8.74
N LEU A 202 -9.14 21.55 9.40
CA LEU A 202 -7.75 21.74 9.01
C LEU A 202 -7.20 20.58 8.18
N LEU A 203 -7.96 19.48 8.00
CA LEU A 203 -7.45 18.28 7.33
C LEU A 203 -7.18 18.48 5.84
N ASP A 204 -7.90 19.39 5.18
CA ASP A 204 -7.75 19.71 3.76
C ASP A 204 -6.85 20.94 3.53
N MET A 205 -6.30 21.53 4.58
CA MET A 205 -5.35 22.64 4.49
C MET A 205 -3.94 22.13 4.21
N GLN A 206 -3.31 22.66 3.16
CA GLN A 206 -1.99 22.26 2.69
C GLN A 206 -0.91 22.32 3.79
N ASP A 207 -0.94 23.35 4.65
CA ASP A 207 0.03 23.53 5.74
C ASP A 207 0.02 22.40 6.79
N PHE A 208 -1.06 21.61 6.84
CA PHE A 208 -1.21 20.49 7.77
C PHE A 208 -1.00 19.12 7.11
N ILE A 209 -0.70 19.10 5.81
CA ILE A 209 -0.28 17.90 5.09
C ILE A 209 1.17 17.60 5.46
N LYS A 210 1.44 16.34 5.82
CA LYS A 210 2.73 15.90 6.36
C LYS A 210 3.90 16.16 5.45
N GLU A 211 3.71 15.88 4.17
CA GLU A 211 4.70 16.09 3.13
C GLU A 211 5.09 17.56 2.98
N GLU A 212 4.17 18.48 3.26
CA GLU A 212 4.35 19.92 3.12
C GLU A 212 5.12 20.48 4.32
N TYR A 213 4.69 20.21 5.56
CA TYR A 213 5.40 20.76 6.73
C TYR A 213 6.76 20.10 6.99
N LEU A 214 6.96 18.84 6.57
CA LEU A 214 8.27 18.18 6.58
C LEU A 214 9.11 18.51 5.33
N LYS A 215 8.54 19.22 4.35
CA LYS A 215 9.16 19.60 3.08
C LYS A 215 9.72 18.40 2.31
N THR A 216 9.11 17.23 2.44
CA THR A 216 9.61 16.00 1.81
C THR A 216 9.57 16.10 0.29
N LYS A 217 8.51 16.72 -0.25
CA LYS A 217 8.35 16.94 -1.69
C LYS A 217 9.38 17.93 -2.24
N GLU A 218 9.63 19.03 -1.55
CA GLU A 218 10.66 20.02 -1.93
C GLU A 218 12.07 19.40 -1.93
N ARG A 219 12.32 18.44 -1.04
CA ARG A 219 13.57 17.69 -0.92
C ARG A 219 13.69 16.52 -1.90
N GLY A 220 12.63 16.20 -2.65
CA GLY A 220 12.60 15.06 -3.57
C GLY A 220 12.58 13.70 -2.87
N PHE A 221 12.10 13.64 -1.62
CA PHE A 221 11.94 12.38 -0.90
C PHE A 221 10.73 11.60 -1.42
N ILE A 222 10.82 10.28 -1.39
CA ILE A 222 9.68 9.40 -1.69
C ILE A 222 8.99 9.10 -0.37
N THR A 223 7.71 9.47 -0.25
CA THR A 223 6.91 9.10 0.93
C THR A 223 5.98 7.93 0.61
N VAL A 224 5.81 7.05 1.59
CA VAL A 224 4.94 5.87 1.51
C VAL A 224 3.96 5.94 2.70
N PRO A 225 2.64 5.83 2.44
CA PRO A 225 1.64 5.86 3.50
C PRO A 225 1.85 4.78 4.57
N HIS A 226 1.28 5.03 5.75
CA HIS A 226 1.56 4.21 6.93
C HIS A 226 1.09 2.75 6.80
N ASP A 227 -0.04 2.54 6.14
CA ASP A 227 -0.77 1.28 6.01
C ASP A 227 -0.49 0.54 4.70
N VAL A 228 0.51 1.00 3.93
CA VAL A 228 0.85 0.43 2.63
C VAL A 228 2.24 -0.22 2.66
N PRO A 229 2.39 -1.47 2.19
CA PRO A 229 3.69 -2.14 2.06
C PRO A 229 4.53 -1.55 0.92
N ILE A 230 5.84 -1.61 1.10
CA ILE A 230 6.81 -1.38 0.02
C ILE A 230 7.22 -2.73 -0.55
N ASN A 231 7.08 -2.92 -1.86
CA ASN A 231 7.49 -4.14 -2.53
C ASN A 231 8.83 -3.93 -3.25
N VAL A 232 9.79 -4.82 -2.97
CA VAL A 232 11.13 -4.84 -3.56
C VAL A 232 11.44 -6.26 -4.02
N GLY A 233 11.25 -6.53 -5.32
CA GLY A 233 11.31 -7.89 -5.83
C GLY A 233 10.32 -8.80 -5.10
N LYS A 234 10.82 -9.87 -4.48
CA LYS A 234 10.03 -10.79 -3.62
C LYS A 234 9.96 -10.38 -2.15
N LEU A 235 10.61 -9.30 -1.75
CA LEU A 235 10.57 -8.78 -0.37
C LEU A 235 9.41 -7.80 -0.20
N ASN A 236 8.64 -7.98 0.88
CA ASN A 236 7.69 -6.99 1.36
C ASN A 236 8.28 -6.25 2.57
N ILE A 237 8.23 -4.93 2.58
CA ILE A 237 8.69 -4.11 3.70
C ILE A 237 7.48 -3.43 4.34
N LEU A 238 7.29 -3.70 5.61
CA LEU A 238 6.24 -3.12 6.46
C LEU A 238 6.89 -2.29 7.57
N HIS A 239 6.14 -1.36 8.17
CA HIS A 239 6.60 -0.83 9.45
C HIS A 239 6.41 -1.88 10.55
N GLY A 240 5.25 -2.54 10.57
CA GLY A 240 4.89 -3.64 11.47
C GLY A 240 3.55 -3.44 12.19
N HIS A 241 3.05 -2.20 12.29
CA HIS A 241 1.75 -1.89 12.91
C HIS A 241 0.56 -2.37 12.06
N GLU A 242 0.78 -2.56 10.76
CA GLU A 242 -0.13 -3.16 9.79
C GLU A 242 -0.52 -4.59 10.22
N ILE A 243 0.37 -5.26 10.96
CA ILE A 243 0.16 -6.61 11.49
C ILE A 243 -0.23 -6.54 12.96
N GLN A 244 -1.52 -6.77 13.24
CA GLN A 244 -2.04 -6.71 14.61
C GLN A 244 -1.32 -7.68 15.56
N SER A 245 -1.16 -7.27 16.82
CA SER A 245 -0.60 -8.10 17.91
C SER A 245 0.84 -8.58 17.71
N LEU A 246 1.63 -7.94 16.84
CA LEU A 246 3.01 -8.34 16.61
C LEU A 246 3.94 -7.98 17.79
N GLN A 247 3.66 -6.88 18.49
CA GLN A 247 4.53 -6.41 19.59
C GLN A 247 4.63 -7.39 20.77
N THR A 248 3.64 -8.25 21.00
CA THR A 248 3.59 -9.20 22.13
C THR A 248 4.20 -10.56 21.81
N VAL A 249 4.51 -10.85 20.54
CA VAL A 249 5.04 -12.16 20.16
C VAL A 249 6.49 -12.34 20.60
N VAL A 250 6.89 -13.59 20.81
CA VAL A 250 8.26 -13.93 21.27
C VAL A 250 9.29 -13.58 20.21
N ASN A 251 9.04 -13.96 18.95
CA ASN A 251 9.90 -13.67 17.80
C ASN A 251 9.05 -12.90 16.75
N PRO A 252 9.22 -11.57 16.65
CA PRO A 252 8.47 -10.73 15.71
C PRO A 252 8.56 -11.18 14.26
N ALA A 253 9.75 -11.55 13.77
CA ALA A 253 9.92 -12.05 12.41
C ALA A 253 9.05 -13.29 12.12
N ARG A 254 9.05 -14.26 13.04
CA ARG A 254 8.18 -15.45 12.92
C ARG A 254 6.70 -15.07 12.99
N GLY A 255 6.33 -14.17 13.89
CA GLY A 255 4.95 -13.70 14.03
C GLY A 255 4.43 -13.05 12.76
N ALA A 256 5.27 -12.29 12.06
CA ALA A 256 4.92 -11.69 10.78
C ALA A 256 4.86 -12.73 9.66
N TYR A 257 5.86 -13.62 9.57
CA TYR A 257 5.83 -14.72 8.59
C TYR A 257 4.54 -15.54 8.67
N LEU A 258 4.12 -15.94 9.88
CA LEU A 258 2.88 -16.72 10.04
C LEU A 258 1.60 -15.97 9.65
N LYS A 259 1.66 -14.65 9.53
CA LYS A 259 0.52 -13.80 9.16
C LYS A 259 0.54 -13.38 7.71
N THR A 260 1.73 -13.29 7.09
CA THR A 260 1.90 -12.89 5.69
C THR A 260 2.12 -14.08 4.76
N MET A 261 2.76 -15.16 5.25
CA MET A 261 3.24 -16.29 4.47
C MET A 261 4.22 -15.91 3.34
N GLU A 262 4.93 -14.80 3.52
CA GLU A 262 5.80 -14.18 2.53
C GLU A 262 7.11 -13.69 3.16
N CYS A 263 8.13 -13.47 2.33
CA CYS A 263 9.34 -12.74 2.73
C CYS A 263 8.99 -11.33 3.17
N VAL A 264 9.32 -10.99 4.42
CA VAL A 264 8.92 -9.72 5.03
C VAL A 264 10.00 -9.13 5.93
N LEU A 265 10.27 -7.83 5.78
CA LEU A 265 11.06 -7.06 6.72
C LEU A 265 10.15 -6.05 7.43
N LEU A 266 10.29 -5.96 8.75
CA LEU A 266 9.54 -5.01 9.57
C LEU A 266 10.36 -4.40 10.68
N ALA A 267 9.81 -3.34 11.28
CA ALA A 267 10.32 -2.61 12.43
C ALA A 267 9.27 -2.69 13.58
N HIS A 268 8.96 -1.59 14.27
CA HIS A 268 7.81 -1.42 15.18
C HIS A 268 7.86 -2.22 16.51
N CYS A 269 8.48 -3.39 16.50
CA CYS A 269 8.64 -4.24 17.67
C CYS A 269 9.91 -3.91 18.47
N HIS A 270 10.76 -3.02 17.92
CA HIS A 270 12.03 -2.54 18.47
C HIS A 270 12.98 -3.70 18.82
N ARG A 271 12.89 -4.79 18.07
CA ARG A 271 13.56 -6.05 18.38
C ARG A 271 14.11 -6.67 17.12
N THR A 272 15.41 -6.91 17.10
CA THR A 272 16.04 -7.65 16.03
C THR A 272 15.69 -9.13 16.14
N SER A 273 15.09 -9.69 15.08
CA SER A 273 14.84 -11.13 14.97
C SER A 273 14.82 -11.58 13.52
N GLN A 274 15.00 -12.88 13.29
CA GLN A 274 14.94 -13.52 11.98
C GLN A 274 14.20 -14.85 12.12
N HIS A 275 13.47 -15.24 11.08
CA HIS A 275 12.84 -16.55 10.92
C HIS A 275 12.95 -16.98 9.48
N ALA A 276 13.39 -18.21 9.23
CA ALA A 276 13.47 -18.79 7.90
C ALA A 276 12.71 -20.11 7.87
N GLU A 277 11.94 -20.33 6.81
CA GLU A 277 11.12 -21.53 6.64
C GLU A 277 11.08 -21.93 5.17
N THR A 278 11.24 -23.23 4.91
CA THR A 278 11.13 -23.79 3.56
C THR A 278 9.72 -24.33 3.38
N SER A 279 9.02 -23.79 2.38
CA SER A 279 7.71 -24.26 1.98
C SER A 279 7.76 -25.68 1.38
N MET A 280 6.60 -26.32 1.25
CA MET A 280 6.49 -27.65 0.63
C MET A 280 7.00 -27.68 -0.82
N SER A 281 6.93 -26.57 -1.55
CA SER A 281 7.43 -26.45 -2.93
C SER A 281 8.93 -26.16 -3.01
N GLY A 282 9.64 -26.10 -1.88
CA GLY A 282 11.07 -25.81 -1.82
C GLY A 282 11.42 -24.32 -1.85
N ARG A 283 10.45 -23.41 -1.88
CA ARG A 283 10.69 -21.97 -1.73
C ARG A 283 11.13 -21.69 -0.29
N LEU A 284 12.32 -21.10 -0.13
CA LEU A 284 12.82 -20.61 1.16
C LEU A 284 12.34 -19.18 1.36
N ASP A 285 11.49 -18.99 2.37
CA ASP A 285 11.03 -17.67 2.78
C ASP A 285 11.76 -17.26 4.06
N THR A 286 12.11 -15.99 4.17
CA THR A 286 12.73 -15.44 5.38
C THR A 286 12.04 -14.14 5.77
N ALA A 287 11.82 -13.98 7.07
CA ALA A 287 11.30 -12.77 7.67
C ALA A 287 12.32 -12.16 8.64
N TRP A 288 12.28 -10.84 8.76
CA TRP A 288 13.16 -10.06 9.62
C TRP A 288 12.36 -9.02 10.40
N SER A 289 12.76 -8.81 11.64
CA SER A 289 12.40 -7.63 12.41
C SER A 289 13.68 -6.87 12.72
N VAL A 290 13.66 -5.56 12.58
CA VAL A 290 14.80 -4.66 12.84
C VAL A 290 14.65 -4.04 14.23
N GLY A 291 15.78 -3.70 14.86
CA GLY A 291 15.80 -2.94 16.11
C GLY A 291 15.41 -1.48 15.90
N CYS A 292 15.21 -0.73 16.98
CA CYS A 292 14.93 0.71 16.91
C CYS A 292 16.21 1.55 16.92
N LEU A 293 16.09 2.87 16.69
CA LEU A 293 17.17 3.83 16.91
C LEU A 293 16.79 4.91 17.93
N CYS A 294 15.85 4.60 18.81
CA CYS A 294 15.41 5.44 19.91
C CYS A 294 15.87 4.93 21.29
N GLN A 295 15.60 5.71 22.33
CA GLN A 295 15.84 5.32 23.71
C GLN A 295 15.19 3.97 24.04
N LEU A 296 15.93 3.10 24.73
CA LEU A 296 15.46 1.75 25.05
C LEU A 296 14.55 1.69 26.28
N HIS A 297 14.49 2.72 27.11
CA HIS A 297 13.70 2.70 28.36
C HIS A 297 12.80 3.92 28.47
N PRO A 298 11.86 4.16 27.54
CA PRO A 298 10.90 5.25 27.67
C PRO A 298 9.96 5.01 28.85
N GLU A 299 9.31 6.06 29.34
CA GLU A 299 8.41 5.99 30.51
C GLU A 299 7.30 4.95 30.37
N TYR A 300 6.68 4.87 29.18
CA TYR A 300 5.59 3.93 28.90
C TYR A 300 6.05 2.47 28.70
N ALA A 301 7.36 2.22 28.61
CA ALA A 301 7.92 0.88 28.40
C ALA A 301 9.28 0.72 29.09
N ARG A 302 9.38 1.06 30.38
CA ARG A 302 10.66 0.96 31.14
C ARG A 302 11.25 -0.45 31.14
N LEU A 303 10.40 -1.46 31.28
CA LEU A 303 10.78 -2.87 31.23
C LEU A 303 10.32 -3.46 29.91
N ASN A 304 11.27 -3.69 29.00
CA ASN A 304 11.01 -4.26 27.68
C ASN A 304 12.19 -5.15 27.25
N LYS A 305 12.13 -5.62 26.00
CA LYS A 305 13.14 -6.49 25.38
C LYS A 305 13.78 -5.81 24.16
N TRP A 306 13.72 -4.49 24.09
CA TRP A 306 14.12 -3.72 22.91
C TRP A 306 15.63 -3.73 22.74
N ASN A 307 16.07 -3.59 21.49
CA ASN A 307 17.47 -3.41 21.16
C ASN A 307 17.60 -2.45 19.98
N MET A 308 18.78 -1.84 19.87
CA MET A 308 19.10 -1.01 18.72
C MET A 308 19.54 -1.85 17.53
N GLY A 309 19.23 -1.40 16.32
CA GLY A 309 19.61 -2.10 15.10
C GLY A 309 19.27 -1.35 13.82
N MET A 310 19.80 -1.86 12.72
CA MET A 310 19.53 -1.40 11.36
C MET A 310 19.63 -2.58 10.40
N ALA A 311 19.22 -2.38 9.15
CA ALA A 311 19.42 -3.39 8.11
C ALA A 311 20.03 -2.78 6.84
N GLY A 312 20.83 -3.58 6.13
CA GLY A 312 21.21 -3.33 4.76
C GLY A 312 20.34 -4.16 3.83
N LEU A 313 19.90 -3.58 2.72
CA LEU A 313 19.16 -4.26 1.66
C LEU A 313 19.92 -4.10 0.35
N GLU A 314 20.28 -5.23 -0.24
CA GLU A 314 20.74 -5.32 -1.63
C GLU A 314 19.70 -6.06 -2.45
N PHE A 315 19.36 -5.56 -3.64
CA PHE A 315 18.45 -6.26 -4.52
C PHE A 315 18.75 -6.03 -6.00
N ASN A 316 18.30 -6.96 -6.82
CA ASN A 316 18.36 -6.91 -8.27
C ASN A 316 17.20 -7.71 -8.88
N GLY A 317 16.22 -6.99 -9.43
CA GLY A 317 14.97 -7.56 -9.90
C GLY A 317 14.19 -8.17 -8.74
N ASP A 318 13.94 -9.48 -8.83
CA ASP A 318 13.19 -10.24 -7.81
C ASP A 318 14.05 -10.72 -6.65
N ASP A 319 15.37 -10.76 -6.84
CA ASP A 319 16.32 -11.30 -5.88
C ASP A 319 16.80 -10.21 -4.93
N PHE A 320 16.98 -10.57 -3.66
CA PHE A 320 17.39 -9.65 -2.62
C PHE A 320 18.18 -10.35 -1.51
N GLU A 321 18.96 -9.56 -0.78
CA GLU A 321 19.70 -9.96 0.41
C GLU A 321 19.50 -8.93 1.52
N ILE A 322 19.31 -9.41 2.76
CA ILE A 322 19.16 -8.58 3.95
C ILE A 322 20.30 -8.86 4.92
N GLU A 323 21.02 -7.81 5.27
CA GLU A 323 21.98 -7.82 6.36
C GLU A 323 21.39 -7.13 7.60
N ASN A 324 20.77 -7.91 8.49
CA ASN A 324 20.11 -7.39 9.70
C ASN A 324 21.09 -7.31 10.88
N LYS A 325 21.43 -6.09 11.32
CA LYS A 325 22.42 -5.81 12.35
C LYS A 325 21.80 -5.36 13.65
N ARG A 326 22.46 -5.75 14.76
CA ARG A 326 22.22 -5.19 16.09
C ARG A 326 23.33 -4.24 16.44
N ILE A 327 23.00 -3.20 17.20
CA ILE A 327 24.02 -2.35 17.83
C ILE A 327 24.20 -2.86 19.27
N VAL A 328 25.40 -3.37 19.56
CA VAL A 328 25.77 -3.90 20.88
C VAL A 328 27.06 -3.26 21.31
N ASN A 329 27.02 -2.53 22.43
CA ASN A 329 28.17 -1.81 23.00
C ASN A 329 28.85 -0.90 21.96
N GLY A 330 28.07 -0.08 21.25
CA GLY A 330 28.58 0.86 20.25
C GLY A 330 29.04 0.23 18.93
N VAL A 331 28.77 -1.06 18.70
CA VAL A 331 29.24 -1.77 17.50
C VAL A 331 28.09 -2.48 16.79
N ALA A 332 27.99 -2.29 15.47
CA ALA A 332 27.09 -3.05 14.60
C ALA A 332 27.55 -4.51 14.44
N ARG A 333 26.69 -5.47 14.75
CA ARG A 333 26.98 -6.92 14.76
C ARG A 333 25.90 -7.73 14.06
#